data_AF-A0A527GLD0-F1
#
_entry.id   AF-A0A527GLD0-F1
#
_cell.length_a   1.000
_cell.length_b   1.000
_cell.length_c   1.000
_cell.angle_alpha   90.00
_cell.angle_beta   90.00
_cell.angle_gamma   90.00
#
_symmetry.space_group_name_H-M   'P 1'
#
loop_
_entity.id
_entity.type
_entity.pdbx_description
1 polymer ?
#
loop_
_entity_poly.entity_id
_entity_poly.type
_entity_poly.pdbx_seq_one_letter_code
_entity_poly.pdbx_strand_id
1 'polypeptide(L)'
;MSEDLSRKRLGRGLAALIGEIDRPVAPEKPGMSADGKVPIEFLTPNPKNPRRHFGDAELTDLAQSIREHGVVQPVVARPSPTQAGRYEIIAGERRWRAAQRAGLSEIPVI
;
A
#
# COMPACT_ATOMS: atom_id res chain seq x y z
N MET A 1 13.35 28.73 -56.91
CA MET A 1 12.91 27.36 -57.24
C MET A 1 13.38 26.49 -56.09
N SER A 2 12.55 26.38 -55.05
CA SER A 2 11.76 25.18 -54.70
C SER A 2 12.51 24.35 -53.65
N GLU A 3 12.10 24.42 -52.38
CA GLU A 3 11.33 23.37 -51.65
C GLU A 3 12.32 22.63 -50.72
N ASP A 4 12.06 22.21 -49.48
CA ASP A 4 10.86 22.13 -48.65
C ASP A 4 11.36 22.07 -47.18
N LEU A 5 10.83 22.93 -46.30
CA LEU A 5 11.05 22.86 -44.85
C LEU A 5 9.72 22.58 -44.15
N SER A 6 8.96 21.61 -44.66
CA SER A 6 7.68 21.20 -44.09
C SER A 6 7.82 19.90 -43.29
N ARG A 7 8.48 19.96 -42.12
CA ARG A 7 8.42 18.85 -41.15
C ARG A 7 8.60 19.23 -39.69
N LYS A 8 8.40 20.50 -39.33
CA LYS A 8 8.39 20.94 -37.93
C LYS A 8 7.09 21.67 -37.68
N ARG A 9 6.06 20.92 -37.27
CA ARG A 9 4.94 21.35 -36.41
C ARG A 9 3.84 20.28 -36.35
N LEU A 10 4.19 19.09 -35.89
CA LEU A 10 3.18 18.29 -35.18
C LEU A 10 3.43 18.51 -33.69
N GLY A 11 2.47 19.15 -33.04
CA GLY A 11 2.61 19.78 -31.74
C GLY A 11 3.12 18.82 -30.66
N ARG A 12 3.90 19.38 -29.73
CA ARG A 12 4.35 18.74 -28.49
C ARG A 12 3.21 18.15 -27.62
N GLY A 13 1.95 18.34 -27.99
CA GLY A 13 0.78 17.81 -27.29
C GLY A 13 0.47 16.33 -27.58
N LEU A 14 0.82 15.76 -28.74
CA LEU A 14 0.49 14.36 -29.03
C LEU A 14 1.40 13.37 -28.29
N ALA A 15 2.63 13.75 -27.98
CA ALA A 15 3.56 12.92 -27.22
C ALA A 15 3.12 12.70 -25.76
N ALA A 16 2.33 13.63 -25.20
CA ALA A 16 1.76 13.49 -23.86
C ALA A 16 0.64 12.44 -23.79
N LEU A 17 -0.08 12.22 -24.90
CA LEU A 17 -1.17 11.23 -24.97
C LEU A 17 -0.67 9.80 -25.29
N ILE A 18 0.52 9.67 -25.91
CA ILE A 18 1.06 8.36 -26.32
C ILE A 18 2.02 7.78 -25.26
N GLY A 19 2.58 8.61 -24.37
CA GLY A 19 3.51 8.19 -23.31
C GLY A 19 2.92 7.39 -22.15
N GLU A 20 1.60 7.15 -22.12
CA GLU A 20 0.94 6.40 -21.06
C GLU A 20 0.82 4.89 -21.37
N ILE A 21 1.11 4.46 -22.61
CA ILE A 21 0.94 3.07 -23.05
C ILE A 21 2.16 2.19 -22.70
N ASP A 22 3.33 2.80 -22.43
CA ASP A 22 4.58 2.09 -22.16
C ASP A 22 5.08 2.33 -20.73
N ARG A 23 4.17 2.17 -19.75
CA ARG A 23 4.63 1.89 -18.38
C ARG A 23 4.81 0.39 -18.26
N PRO A 24 6.04 -0.13 -18.06
CA PRO A 24 6.18 -1.51 -17.65
C PRO A 24 5.39 -1.65 -16.35
N VAL A 25 4.36 -2.49 -16.37
CA VAL A 25 3.69 -2.99 -15.16
C VAL A 25 4.78 -3.50 -14.25
N ALA A 26 5.12 -2.70 -13.23
CA ALA A 26 6.03 -3.13 -12.19
C ALA A 26 5.48 -4.45 -11.65
N PRO A 27 6.33 -5.46 -11.36
CA PRO A 27 5.86 -6.75 -10.90
C PRO A 27 4.92 -6.50 -9.72
N GLU A 28 3.65 -6.84 -9.91
CA GLU A 28 2.62 -6.69 -8.89
C GLU A 28 3.15 -7.41 -7.65
N LYS A 29 3.45 -6.65 -6.59
CA LYS A 29 3.96 -7.24 -5.35
C LYS A 29 2.83 -8.15 -4.85
N PRO A 30 3.07 -9.47 -4.65
CA PRO A 30 2.01 -10.38 -4.27
C PRO A 30 1.28 -9.85 -3.04
N GLY A 31 -0.04 -9.69 -3.15
CA GLY A 31 -0.91 -9.25 -2.06
C GLY A 31 -0.97 -7.74 -1.80
N MET A 32 -0.43 -6.87 -2.65
CA MET A 32 -0.56 -5.41 -2.49
C MET A 32 -1.35 -4.82 -3.66
N SER A 33 -2.55 -4.29 -3.38
CA SER A 33 -3.40 -3.63 -4.38
C SER A 33 -2.74 -2.34 -4.89
N ALA A 34 -3.13 -1.88 -6.08
CA ALA A 34 -2.66 -0.61 -6.65
C ALA A 34 -2.86 0.60 -5.70
N ASP A 35 -3.85 0.51 -4.81
CA ASP A 35 -4.17 1.50 -3.78
C ASP A 35 -3.35 1.36 -2.48
N GLY A 36 -2.34 0.48 -2.44
CA GLY A 36 -1.50 0.24 -1.26
C GLY A 36 -2.19 -0.52 -0.13
N LYS A 37 -3.21 -1.33 -0.44
CA LYS A 37 -3.89 -2.19 0.55
C LYS A 37 -3.33 -3.60 0.52
N VAL A 38 -3.27 -4.23 1.69
CA VAL A 38 -2.80 -5.62 1.86
C VAL A 38 -3.81 -6.41 2.66
N PRO A 39 -4.16 -7.65 2.26
CA PRO A 39 -4.92 -8.58 3.09
C PRO A 39 -4.28 -8.75 4.47
N ILE A 40 -5.08 -8.62 5.52
CA ILE A 40 -4.57 -8.54 6.89
C ILE A 40 -3.82 -9.82 7.30
N GLU A 41 -4.13 -10.95 6.66
CA GLU A 41 -3.50 -12.26 6.81
C GLU A 41 -2.09 -12.35 6.22
N PHE A 42 -1.72 -11.47 5.28
CA PHE A 42 -0.35 -11.43 4.74
C PHE A 42 0.61 -10.59 5.58
N LEU A 43 0.11 -9.89 6.60
CA LEU A 43 0.92 -9.14 7.55
C LEU A 43 1.30 -9.98 8.77
N THR A 44 2.56 -9.92 9.16
CA THR A 44 3.10 -10.58 10.34
C THR A 44 3.70 -9.55 11.31
N PRO A 45 3.54 -9.73 12.64
CA PRO A 45 4.16 -8.85 13.61
C PRO A 45 5.69 -8.99 13.57
N ASN A 46 6.40 -7.89 13.84
CA ASN A 46 7.85 -7.91 13.96
C ASN A 46 8.27 -8.50 15.31
N PRO A 47 9.02 -9.62 15.33
CA PRO A 47 9.46 -10.26 16.58
C PRO A 47 10.37 -9.38 17.44
N LYS A 48 10.99 -8.35 16.85
CA LYS A 48 11.86 -7.39 17.52
C LYS A 48 11.11 -6.17 18.07
N ASN A 49 9.77 -6.14 18.04
CA ASN A 49 9.01 -5.04 18.60
C ASN A 49 9.15 -5.01 20.14
N PRO A 50 9.70 -3.94 20.74
CA PRO A 50 9.86 -3.85 22.19
C PRO A 50 8.51 -3.77 22.91
N ARG A 51 7.47 -3.22 22.26
CA ARG A 51 6.12 -3.15 22.82
C ARG A 51 5.35 -4.41 22.44
N ARG A 52 5.32 -5.39 23.35
CA ARG A 52 4.59 -6.67 23.17
C ARG A 52 3.22 -6.70 23.83
N HIS A 53 3.01 -5.86 24.85
CA HIS A 53 1.75 -5.75 25.57
C HIS A 53 0.94 -4.57 25.05
N PHE A 54 -0.33 -4.84 24.75
CA PHE A 54 -1.32 -3.84 24.35
C PHE A 54 -2.55 -4.09 25.23
N GLY A 55 -3.01 -3.05 25.92
CA GLY A 55 -4.19 -3.16 26.79
C GLY A 55 -5.42 -3.55 25.97
N ASP A 56 -6.22 -4.48 26.49
CA ASP A 56 -7.39 -4.97 25.77
C ASP A 56 -8.42 -3.86 25.53
N ALA A 57 -8.67 -3.02 26.55
CA ALA A 57 -9.55 -1.87 26.46
C ALA A 57 -9.08 -0.87 25.38
N GLU A 58 -7.79 -0.55 25.33
CA GLU A 58 -7.22 0.35 24.31
C GLU A 58 -7.35 -0.21 22.89
N LEU A 59 -7.18 -1.52 22.71
CA LEU A 59 -7.34 -2.17 21.41
C LEU A 59 -8.80 -2.21 20.99
N THR A 60 -9.72 -2.42 21.93
CA THR A 60 -11.16 -2.44 21.68
C THR A 60 -11.67 -1.05 21.29
N ASP A 61 -11.25 0.00 22.01
CA ASP A 61 -11.55 1.39 21.66
C ASP A 61 -11.05 1.75 20.25
N LEU A 62 -9.78 1.44 19.96
CA LEU A 62 -9.22 1.66 18.62
C LEU A 62 -9.95 0.84 17.55
N ALA A 63 -10.40 -0.38 17.86
CA ALA A 63 -11.16 -1.19 16.93
C ALA A 63 -12.54 -0.57 16.63
N GLN A 64 -13.21 0.05 17.61
CA GLN A 64 -14.45 0.78 17.36
C GLN A 64 -14.19 1.97 16.44
N SER A 65 -13.18 2.79 16.74
CA SER A 65 -12.79 3.93 15.91
C SER A 65 -12.48 3.51 14.46
N ILE A 66 -11.79 2.38 14.28
CA ILE A 66 -11.49 1.81 12.95
C ILE A 66 -12.75 1.29 12.24
N ARG A 67 -13.75 0.75 12.94
CA ARG A 67 -15.03 0.36 12.31
C ARG A 67 -15.79 1.57 11.77
N GLU A 68 -15.74 2.68 12.48
CA GLU A 68 -16.46 3.91 12.11
C GLU A 68 -15.75 4.71 11.01
N HIS A 69 -14.43 4.84 11.10
CA HIS A 69 -13.66 5.77 10.24
C HIS A 69 -12.68 5.06 9.30
N GLY A 70 -12.54 3.73 9.41
CA GLY A 70 -11.47 2.99 8.77
C GLY A 70 -10.10 3.27 9.39
N VAL A 71 -9.06 2.74 8.76
CA VAL A 71 -7.68 2.95 9.19
C VAL A 71 -7.15 4.25 8.58
N VAL A 72 -7.22 5.33 9.35
CA VAL A 72 -6.79 6.68 8.92
C VAL A 72 -5.30 6.74 8.61
N GLN A 73 -4.46 6.17 9.48
CA GLN A 73 -3.02 6.12 9.27
C GLN A 73 -2.60 4.72 8.81
N PRO A 74 -1.96 4.56 7.63
CA PRO A 74 -1.46 3.28 7.14
C PRO A 74 -0.39 2.65 8.02
N VAL A 75 -0.38 1.31 8.06
CA VAL A 75 0.66 0.51 8.71
C VAL A 75 1.93 0.56 7.85
N VAL A 76 3.11 0.63 8.47
CA VAL A 76 4.37 0.57 7.72
C VAL A 76 4.85 -0.87 7.72
N ALA A 77 5.06 -1.45 6.56
CA ALA A 77 5.54 -2.82 6.44
C ALA A 77 6.63 -2.96 5.38
N ARG A 78 7.36 -4.06 5.46
CA ARG A 78 8.35 -4.46 4.45
C ARG A 78 8.09 -5.89 4.01
N PRO A 79 8.58 -6.32 2.84
CA PRO A 79 8.61 -7.74 2.51
C PRO A 79 9.24 -8.56 3.64
N SER A 80 8.61 -9.67 3.99
CA SER A 80 9.11 -10.56 5.04
C SER A 80 10.43 -11.20 4.60
N PRO A 81 11.48 -11.17 5.44
CA PRO A 81 12.77 -11.78 5.11
C PRO A 81 12.72 -13.31 5.13
N THR A 82 11.68 -13.91 5.73
CA THR A 82 11.57 -15.36 5.94
C THR A 82 10.40 -16.00 5.20
N GLN A 83 9.41 -15.22 4.75
CA GLN A 83 8.20 -15.72 4.10
C GLN A 83 7.92 -14.95 2.81
N ALA A 84 8.11 -15.60 1.67
CA ALA A 84 7.80 -15.01 0.37
C ALA A 84 6.29 -14.67 0.27
N GLY A 85 5.97 -13.50 -0.29
CA GLY A 85 4.58 -13.04 -0.44
C GLY A 85 3.92 -12.54 0.85
N ARG A 86 4.66 -12.43 1.96
CA ARG A 86 4.18 -11.82 3.22
C ARG A 86 4.95 -10.54 3.55
N TYR A 87 4.37 -9.77 4.46
CA TYR A 87 4.91 -8.49 4.90
C TYR A 87 5.13 -8.50 6.41
N GLU A 88 6.28 -7.99 6.85
CA GLU A 88 6.59 -7.79 8.26
C GLU A 88 6.28 -6.33 8.66
N ILE A 89 5.49 -6.16 9.72
CA ILE A 89 5.09 -4.85 10.23
C ILE A 89 6.29 -4.16 10.89
N ILE A 90 6.73 -3.03 10.34
CA ILE A 90 7.76 -2.19 10.95
C ILE A 90 7.14 -1.29 12.03
N ALA A 91 5.99 -0.68 11.73
CA ALA A 91 5.29 0.23 12.63
C ALA A 91 3.78 0.17 12.46
N GLY A 92 3.05 0.36 13.57
CA GLY A 92 1.58 0.35 13.55
C GLY A 92 0.93 -0.96 13.97
N GLU A 93 1.62 -1.83 14.73
CA GLU A 93 1.08 -3.13 15.16
C GLU A 93 -0.25 -3.01 15.92
N ARG A 94 -0.45 -1.94 16.73
CA ARG A 94 -1.74 -1.65 17.38
C ARG A 94 -2.89 -1.51 16.38
N ARG A 95 -2.63 -0.81 15.26
CA ARG A 95 -3.62 -0.57 14.21
C ARG A 95 -3.94 -1.86 13.47
N TRP A 96 -2.94 -2.68 13.16
CA TRP A 96 -3.17 -4.02 12.58
C TRP A 96 -3.97 -4.94 13.52
N ARG A 97 -3.65 -4.97 14.82
CA ARG A 97 -4.42 -5.76 15.81
C ARG A 97 -5.85 -5.25 15.97
N ALA A 98 -6.04 -3.95 16.04
CA ALA A 98 -7.36 -3.35 16.16
C ALA A 98 -8.18 -3.54 14.87
N ALA A 99 -7.55 -3.48 13.69
CA ALA A 99 -8.19 -3.77 12.41
C ALA A 99 -8.63 -5.24 12.29
N GLN A 100 -7.85 -6.20 12.81
CA GLN A 100 -8.28 -7.59 12.94
C GLN A 100 -9.51 -7.72 13.85
N ARG A 101 -9.49 -7.07 15.03
CA ARG A 101 -10.66 -7.05 15.93
C ARG A 101 -11.88 -6.37 15.31
N ALA A 102 -11.64 -5.36 14.47
CA ALA A 102 -12.67 -4.65 13.74
C ALA A 102 -13.25 -5.49 12.58
N GLY A 103 -12.62 -6.61 12.20
CA GLY A 103 -13.10 -7.51 11.16
C GLY A 103 -12.73 -7.06 9.74
N LEU A 104 -11.68 -6.24 9.57
CA LEU A 104 -11.24 -5.83 8.24
C LEU A 104 -10.50 -6.97 7.53
N SER A 105 -10.84 -7.20 6.26
CA SER A 105 -10.10 -8.14 5.40
C SER A 105 -8.78 -7.55 4.89
N GLU A 106 -8.73 -6.22 4.71
CA GLU A 106 -7.59 -5.51 4.13
C GLU A 106 -7.25 -4.27 4.95
N ILE A 107 -5.98 -3.86 4.93
CA ILE A 107 -5.50 -2.67 5.64
C ILE A 107 -4.57 -1.86 4.74
N PRO A 108 -4.63 -0.51 4.77
CA PRO A 108 -3.67 0.32 4.03
C PRO A 108 -2.27 0.20 4.63
N VAL A 109 -1.29 0.01 3.77
CA VAL A 109 0.11 -0.20 4.12
C VAL A 109 1.01 0.66 3.22
N ILE A 110 2.09 1.20 3.80
CA ILE A 110 3.18 1.86 3.08
C ILE A 110 4.45 1.01 3.19
#